data_AF-A0A7D9JD30-F1
#
_entry.id   AF-A0A7D9JD30-F1
#
_cell.length_a   1.000
_cell.length_b   1.000
_cell.length_c   1.000
_cell.angle_alpha   90.00
_cell.angle_beta   90.00
_cell.angle_gamma   90.00
#
_symmetry.space_group_name_H-M   'P 1'
#
loop_
_entity.id
_entity.type
_entity.pdbx_description
1 polymer ?
#
loop_
_entity_poly.entity_id
_entity_poly.type
_entity_poly.pdbx_seq_one_letter_code
_entity_poly.pdbx_strand_id
1 'polypeptide(L)'
;MDKTVALKLRKGNYNKTMTLSDEAKHELSWWVSSIESAYNVVSHGQADTTMTTDASKTGWAGCSLAGTPTGGSWDPGGSEKHINWLEVKAILLSLK
;
A
#
# COMPACT_ATOMS: atom_id res chain seq x y z
N MET A 1 3.77 27.51 -3.04
CA MET A 1 3.97 27.63 -1.58
C MET A 1 3.17 26.51 -0.93
N ASP A 2 3.78 25.72 -0.04
CA ASP A 2 3.10 24.60 0.64
C ASP A 2 1.99 25.10 1.60
N LYS A 3 0.91 24.32 1.74
CA LYS A 3 -0.25 24.65 2.61
C LYS A 3 0.16 24.98 4.04
N THR A 4 1.15 24.28 4.58
CA THR A 4 1.64 24.47 5.95
C THR A 4 2.40 25.79 6.11
N VAL A 5 3.11 26.23 5.07
CA VAL A 5 3.82 27.51 5.05
C VAL A 5 2.81 28.67 4.97
N ALA A 6 1.81 28.57 4.09
CA ALA A 6 0.76 29.59 3.97
C ALA A 6 0.01 29.77 5.30
N LEU A 7 -0.32 28.68 5.99
CA LEU A 7 -1.03 28.73 7.27
C LEU A 7 -0.18 29.37 8.39
N LYS A 8 1.12 29.04 8.44
CA LYS A 8 2.08 29.68 9.38
C LYS A 8 2.15 31.20 9.14
N LEU A 9 2.28 31.63 7.89
CA LEU A 9 2.32 33.06 7.53
C LEU A 9 1.02 33.80 7.86
N ARG A 10 -0.10 33.08 7.92
CA ARG A 10 -1.42 33.63 8.28
C ARG A 10 -1.79 33.43 9.74
N LYS A 11 -0.83 33.02 10.59
CA LYS A 11 -1.03 32.80 12.04
C LYS A 11 -2.21 31.87 12.34
N GLY A 12 -2.37 30.81 11.55
CA GLY A 12 -3.45 29.84 11.72
C GLY A 12 -4.83 30.33 11.24
N ASN A 13 -4.91 31.44 10.52
CA ASN A 13 -6.19 31.92 9.98
C ASN A 13 -6.57 31.15 8.70
N TYR A 14 -7.44 30.16 8.86
CA TYR A 14 -7.96 29.32 7.78
C TYR A 14 -8.86 30.06 6.77
N ASN A 15 -9.36 31.26 7.11
CA ASN A 15 -10.19 32.06 6.20
C ASN A 15 -9.36 32.91 5.23
N LYS A 16 -8.02 32.85 5.30
CA LYS A 16 -7.13 33.59 4.39
C LYS A 16 -6.81 32.75 3.16
N THR A 17 -6.73 33.43 2.01
CA THR A 17 -6.39 32.80 0.73
C THR A 17 -4.92 32.39 0.68
N MET A 18 -4.65 31.33 -0.09
CA MET A 18 -3.31 30.86 -0.42
C MET A 18 -3.21 30.59 -1.92
N THR A 19 -1.98 30.62 -2.45
CA THR A 19 -1.69 30.28 -3.84
C THR A 19 -1.36 28.79 -3.93
N LEU A 20 -2.08 28.08 -4.79
CA LEU A 20 -1.78 26.68 -5.12
C LEU A 20 -0.60 26.59 -6.09
N SER A 21 0.23 25.55 -5.93
CA SER A 21 1.20 25.19 -6.96
C SER A 21 0.51 24.58 -8.17
N ASP A 22 1.20 24.50 -9.30
CA ASP A 22 0.60 23.97 -10.52
C ASP A 22 0.34 22.46 -10.41
N GLU A 23 1.17 21.73 -9.65
CA GLU A 23 0.95 20.32 -9.34
C GLU A 23 -0.34 20.14 -8.53
N ALA A 24 -0.56 20.97 -7.50
CA ALA A 24 -1.77 20.90 -6.70
C ALA A 24 -3.03 21.22 -7.52
N LYS A 25 -2.94 22.15 -8.48
CA LYS A 25 -4.05 22.42 -9.41
C LYS A 25 -4.31 21.22 -10.32
N HIS A 26 -3.26 20.59 -10.85
CA HIS A 26 -3.39 19.41 -11.71
C HIS A 26 -4.08 18.25 -10.99
N GLU A 27 -3.64 17.95 -9.77
CA GLU A 27 -4.27 16.93 -8.91
C GLU A 27 -5.75 17.25 -8.65
N LEU A 28 -6.08 18.49 -8.30
CA LEU A 28 -7.47 18.90 -8.09
C LEU A 28 -8.30 18.79 -9.38
N SER A 29 -7.74 19.13 -10.54
CA SER A 29 -8.41 18.96 -11.83
C SER A 29 -8.65 17.48 -12.15
N TRP A 30 -7.70 16.60 -11.83
CA TRP A 30 -7.89 15.16 -11.95
C TRP A 30 -9.04 14.68 -11.06
N TRP A 31 -9.06 15.08 -9.78
CA TRP A 31 -10.14 14.72 -8.86
C TRP A 31 -11.50 15.21 -9.34
N VAL A 32 -11.62 16.48 -9.75
CA VAL A 32 -12.88 17.05 -10.26
C VAL A 32 -13.40 16.28 -11.47
N SER A 33 -12.51 15.88 -12.39
CA SER A 33 -12.91 15.13 -13.59
C SER A 33 -13.18 13.65 -13.35
N SER A 34 -12.65 13.09 -12.26
CA SER A 34 -12.64 11.65 -12.04
C SER A 34 -13.52 11.20 -10.86
N ILE A 35 -13.93 12.08 -9.94
CA ILE A 35 -14.58 11.65 -8.68
C ILE A 35 -15.89 10.86 -8.87
N GLU A 36 -16.64 11.14 -9.93
CA GLU A 36 -17.91 10.45 -10.20
C GLU A 36 -17.71 9.07 -10.87
N SER A 37 -16.58 8.87 -11.55
CA SER A 37 -16.37 7.73 -12.44
C SER A 37 -15.19 6.84 -12.05
N ALA A 38 -14.22 7.39 -11.31
CA ALA A 38 -13.09 6.64 -10.80
C ALA A 38 -13.56 5.77 -9.64
N TYR A 39 -13.43 4.47 -9.82
CA TYR A 39 -13.58 3.49 -8.77
C TYR A 39 -12.36 2.58 -8.77
N ASN A 40 -11.99 2.12 -7.58
CA ASN A 40 -11.09 1.00 -7.43
C ASN A 40 -11.89 -0.13 -6.80
N VAL A 41 -11.99 -1.25 -7.51
CA VAL A 41 -12.75 -2.39 -7.04
C VAL A 41 -12.01 -2.97 -5.83
N VAL A 42 -12.57 -2.81 -4.63
CA VAL A 42 -11.98 -3.38 -3.41
C VAL A 42 -12.20 -4.90 -3.35
N SER A 43 -13.33 -5.38 -3.90
CA SER A 43 -13.69 -6.80 -3.93
C SER A 43 -13.67 -7.34 -5.34
N HIS A 44 -12.72 -8.22 -5.63
CA HIS A 44 -12.57 -8.85 -6.94
C HIS A 44 -13.45 -10.11 -7.11
N GLY A 45 -14.45 -10.29 -6.24
CA GLY A 45 -15.27 -11.50 -6.20
C GLY A 45 -14.67 -12.58 -5.30
N GLN A 46 -15.08 -13.84 -5.52
CA GLN A 46 -14.55 -14.97 -4.78
C GLN A 46 -13.12 -15.25 -5.22
N ALA A 47 -12.20 -15.38 -4.26
CA ALA A 47 -10.84 -15.77 -4.57
C ALA A 47 -10.81 -17.21 -5.08
N ASP A 48 -10.14 -17.44 -6.22
CA ASP A 48 -9.88 -18.78 -6.74
C ASP A 48 -8.99 -19.59 -5.79
N THR A 49 -8.19 -18.90 -4.97
CA THR A 49 -7.28 -19.50 -4.00
C THR A 49 -7.10 -18.62 -2.77
N THR A 50 -7.19 -19.24 -1.60
CA THR A 50 -6.87 -18.62 -0.31
C THR A 50 -5.59 -19.24 0.22
N MET A 51 -4.63 -18.39 0.61
CA MET A 51 -3.37 -18.79 1.23
C MET A 51 -3.25 -18.15 2.60
N THR A 52 -2.65 -18.88 3.53
CA THR A 52 -2.31 -18.36 4.87
C THR A 52 -0.80 -18.33 5.00
N THR A 53 -0.25 -17.19 5.42
CA THR A 53 1.17 -17.02 5.70
C THR A 53 1.35 -16.61 7.14
N ASP A 54 2.43 -17.07 7.76
CA ASP A 54 2.93 -16.55 9.03
C ASP A 54 4.35 -16.04 8.77
N ALA A 55 4.53 -14.72 8.84
CA ALA A 55 5.86 -14.17 8.61
C ALA A 55 6.74 -14.41 9.83
N SER A 56 7.77 -15.22 9.62
CA SER A 56 8.85 -15.42 10.57
C SER A 56 10.16 -14.82 10.04
N LYS A 57 11.05 -14.43 10.93
CA LYS A 57 12.43 -14.06 10.57
C LYS A 57 13.34 -15.27 10.36
N THR A 58 12.93 -16.46 10.77
CA THR A 58 13.74 -17.69 10.65
C THR A 58 13.58 -18.39 9.31
N GLY A 59 12.44 -18.20 8.66
CA GLY A 59 12.13 -18.77 7.35
C GLY A 59 10.77 -18.27 6.86
N TRP A 60 10.43 -18.62 5.63
CA TRP A 60 9.09 -18.41 5.09
C TRP A 60 8.30 -19.69 5.21
N ALA A 61 7.08 -19.59 5.74
CA ALA A 61 6.12 -20.68 5.78
C ALA A 61 4.80 -20.14 5.20
N GLY A 62 4.27 -20.86 4.23
CA GLY A 62 2.99 -20.55 3.60
C GLY A 62 2.19 -21.83 3.39
N CYS A 63 0.90 -21.77 3.69
CA CYS A 63 -0.03 -22.83 3.36
C CYS A 63 -0.70 -22.50 2.02
N SER A 64 -0.52 -23.36 1.01
CA SER A 64 -1.16 -23.21 -0.30
C SER A 64 -2.58 -23.76 -0.32
N LEU A 65 -3.25 -23.68 -1.47
CA LEU A 65 -4.59 -24.23 -1.70
C LEU A 65 -4.67 -25.71 -1.22
N ALA A 66 -5.73 -26.04 -0.49
CA ALA A 66 -6.02 -27.36 0.07
C ALA A 66 -5.10 -27.85 1.22
N GLY A 67 -4.40 -26.94 1.90
CA GLY A 67 -3.70 -27.30 3.15
C GLY A 67 -2.30 -27.86 2.94
N THR A 68 -1.72 -27.71 1.75
CA THR A 68 -0.35 -28.18 1.48
C THR A 68 0.64 -27.19 2.08
N PRO A 69 1.47 -27.61 3.07
CA PRO A 69 2.47 -26.73 3.64
C PRO A 69 3.61 -26.52 2.64
N THR A 70 4.00 -25.26 2.48
CA THR A 70 5.20 -24.85 1.72
C THR A 70 6.07 -23.98 2.62
N GLY A 71 7.37 -24.02 2.40
CA GLY A 71 8.28 -23.19 3.18
C GLY A 71 9.75 -23.42 2.86
N GLY A 72 10.58 -22.57 3.44
CA GLY A 72 12.03 -22.64 3.26
C GLY A 72 12.75 -21.54 4.03
N SER A 73 14.07 -21.54 3.92
CA SER A 73 14.90 -20.48 4.49
C SER A 73 14.81 -19.21 3.65
N TRP A 74 14.93 -18.06 4.30
CA TRP A 74 15.15 -16.80 3.60
C TRP A 74 16.50 -16.80 2.89
N ASP A 75 16.59 -16.03 1.81
CA ASP A 75 17.87 -15.65 1.21
C ASP A 75 18.70 -14.80 2.19
N PRO A 76 20.05 -14.79 2.08
CA PRO A 76 20.90 -13.94 2.90
C PRO A 76 20.48 -12.46 2.76
N GLY A 77 19.99 -11.87 3.85
CA GLY A 77 19.44 -10.49 3.90
C GLY A 77 17.91 -10.39 3.81
N GLY A 78 17.20 -11.50 3.57
CA GLY A 78 15.74 -11.54 3.56
C GLY A 78 15.15 -11.31 4.95
N SER A 79 15.70 -11.95 5.98
CA SER A 79 15.21 -11.87 7.37
C SER A 79 15.36 -10.49 8.05
N GLU A 80 16.13 -9.59 7.43
CA GLU A 80 16.33 -8.21 7.91
C GLU A 80 15.26 -7.24 7.41
N LYS A 81 14.42 -7.65 6.45
CA LYS A 81 13.37 -6.81 5.90
C LYS A 81 12.19 -6.67 6.89
N HIS A 82 11.40 -5.63 6.65
CA HIS A 82 10.19 -5.38 7.43
C HIS A 82 9.19 -6.55 7.29
N ILE A 83 8.43 -6.83 8.35
CA ILE A 83 7.55 -8.00 8.42
C ILE A 83 6.52 -8.04 7.27
N ASN A 84 5.89 -6.91 6.95
CA ASN A 84 4.94 -6.82 5.82
C ASN A 84 5.60 -7.17 4.47
N TRP A 85 6.88 -6.85 4.28
CA TRP A 85 7.59 -7.24 3.06
C TRP A 85 7.82 -8.75 3.01
N LEU A 86 8.14 -9.35 4.17
CA LEU A 86 8.32 -10.80 4.30
C LEU A 86 7.00 -11.55 4.05
N GLU A 87 5.86 -11.06 4.54
CA GLU A 87 4.54 -11.64 4.27
C GLU A 87 4.24 -11.71 2.76
N VAL A 88 4.44 -10.60 2.05
CA VAL A 88 4.19 -10.55 0.60
C VAL A 88 5.19 -11.42 -0.18
N LYS A 89 6.46 -11.47 0.24
CA LYS A 89 7.46 -12.35 -0.37
C LYS A 89 7.15 -13.83 -0.12
N ALA A 90 6.69 -14.20 1.07
CA ALA A 90 6.27 -15.56 1.38
C ALA A 90 5.11 -16.00 0.47
N ILE A 91 4.09 -15.14 0.29
CA ILE A 91 2.99 -15.39 -0.65
C ILE A 91 3.52 -15.65 -2.07
N LEU A 92 4.44 -14.82 -2.58
CA LEU A 92 5.04 -14.99 -3.90
C LEU A 92 5.81 -16.31 -4.05
N LEU A 93 6.50 -16.75 -2.99
CA LEU A 93 7.25 -18.01 -3.00
C LEU A 93 6.34 -19.24 -2.97
N SER A 94 5.21 -19.16 -2.26
CA SER A 94 4.20 -20.22 -2.18
C SER A 94 3.36 -20.40 -3.44
N LEU A 95 3.42 -19.44 -4.38
CA LEU A 95 2.73 -19.49 -5.68
C LEU A 95 3.50 -20.27 -6.76
N LYS A 96 4.73 -20.74 -6.47
CA LYS A 96 5.55 -21.54 -7.38
C LYS A 96 5.27 -23.02 -7.23
#